data_AF-A0A1A7X8X3-F1
#
_entry.id   AF-A0A1A7X8X3-F1
#
_cell.length_a   1.000
_cell.length_b   1.000
_cell.length_c   1.000
_cell.angle_alpha   90.00
_cell.angle_beta   90.00
_cell.angle_gamma   90.00
#
_symmetry.space_group_name_H-M   'P 1'
#
loop_
_entity.id
_entity.type
_entity.pdbx_description
1 polymer ?
#
loop_
_entity_poly.entity_id
_entity_poly.type
_entity_poly.pdbx_seq_one_letter_code
_entity_poly.pdbx_strand_id
1 'polypeptide(L)'
;GESGNPLPAVLLFKDGMSFSYNEEHDGDLKLWILRERFPTFHQIDSYTLYAMGESGKLVLLALVEGRHLSDESLRYKDLVEKVASDHKEAYSRSFYFGFMEDSSYINGLVMGELIVPSLIVVNLSIDGYFLPLDPVKTERHLLDFLNGVLDGSVESLGGNGFTQRVKRFVYETKIALTPLFREAPELGCLLLSVPLIIGAIFCYLCIKNRPNLTQDQDNTTLQEPLPPRRNKLAYKKLD
;
A
#
# COMPACT_ATOMS: atom_id res chain seq x y z
N GLY A 1 -40.28 -16.56 39.83
CA GLY A 1 -39.02 -17.13 39.36
C GLY A 1 -39.12 -17.27 37.87
N GLU A 2 -38.65 -16.28 37.13
CA GLU A 2 -38.61 -16.33 35.67
C GLU A 2 -37.19 -16.75 35.28
N SER A 3 -37.05 -18.04 35.01
CA SER A 3 -35.92 -18.62 34.29
C SER A 3 -36.09 -18.24 32.82
N GLY A 4 -35.67 -17.02 32.45
CA GLY A 4 -35.46 -16.67 31.06
C GLY A 4 -34.32 -17.52 30.51
N ASN A 5 -34.59 -18.31 29.47
CA ASN A 5 -33.54 -19.05 28.76
C ASN A 5 -32.42 -18.07 28.38
N PRO A 6 -31.13 -18.37 28.68
CA PRO A 6 -30.05 -17.54 28.22
C PRO A 6 -30.03 -17.58 26.70
N LEU A 7 -30.30 -16.45 26.07
CA LEU A 7 -30.08 -16.24 24.64
C LEU A 7 -28.62 -16.61 24.33
N PRO A 8 -28.33 -17.21 23.16
CA PRO A 8 -26.95 -17.51 22.79
C PRO A 8 -26.15 -16.20 22.79
N ALA A 9 -25.09 -16.15 23.58
CA ALA A 9 -24.21 -14.99 23.71
C ALA A 9 -22.79 -15.37 23.28
N VAL A 10 -22.14 -14.49 22.53
CA VAL A 10 -20.73 -14.64 22.14
C VAL A 10 -19.91 -13.65 22.96
N LEU A 11 -18.92 -14.19 23.67
CA LEU A 11 -18.00 -13.43 24.52
C LEU A 11 -16.58 -13.58 23.98
N LEU A 12 -15.89 -12.47 23.81
CA LEU A 12 -14.46 -12.43 23.48
C LEU A 12 -13.67 -12.06 24.74
N PHE A 13 -12.70 -12.89 25.09
CA PHE A 13 -11.76 -12.63 26.17
C PHE A 13 -10.43 -12.18 25.58
N LYS A 14 -9.98 -10.97 25.93
CA LYS A 14 -8.76 -10.37 25.39
C LYS A 14 -8.22 -9.33 26.36
N ASP A 15 -6.90 -9.31 26.53
CA ASP A 15 -6.17 -8.34 27.38
C ASP A 15 -6.72 -8.27 28.81
N GLY A 16 -7.15 -9.42 29.36
CA GLY A 16 -7.77 -9.50 30.69
C GLY A 16 -9.21 -9.00 30.78
N MET A 17 -9.82 -8.59 29.67
CA MET A 17 -11.17 -8.04 29.58
C MET A 17 -12.11 -8.98 28.81
N SER A 18 -13.42 -8.86 29.06
CA SER A 18 -14.47 -9.58 28.32
C SER A 18 -15.36 -8.62 27.53
N PHE A 19 -15.57 -8.91 26.25
CA PHE A 19 -16.44 -8.14 25.36
C PHE A 19 -17.61 -9.01 24.92
N SER A 20 -18.84 -8.48 25.00
CA SER A 20 -20.03 -9.15 24.48
C SER A 20 -20.32 -8.65 23.08
N TYR A 21 -20.50 -9.57 22.14
CA TYR A 21 -20.96 -9.25 20.79
C TYR A 21 -22.44 -8.85 20.81
N ASN A 22 -22.79 -7.84 20.03
CA ASN A 22 -24.16 -7.40 19.77
C ASN A 22 -24.35 -7.15 18.28
N GLU A 23 -25.18 -7.95 17.61
CA GLU A 23 -25.39 -7.88 16.15
C GLU A 23 -25.86 -6.50 15.66
N GLU A 24 -26.67 -5.77 16.43
CA GLU A 24 -27.15 -4.43 16.06
C GLU A 24 -26.03 -3.39 16.06
N HIS A 25 -25.05 -3.53 16.95
CA HIS A 25 -23.95 -2.57 17.13
C HIS A 25 -22.68 -2.97 16.37
N ASP A 26 -22.39 -4.26 16.32
CA ASP A 26 -21.13 -4.82 15.82
C ASP A 26 -21.22 -5.32 14.36
N GLY A 27 -22.44 -5.54 13.85
CA GLY A 27 -22.70 -6.07 12.52
C GLY A 27 -22.33 -7.55 12.42
N ASP A 28 -21.82 -8.00 11.28
CA ASP A 28 -21.49 -9.41 11.04
C ASP A 28 -20.45 -9.96 12.05
N LEU A 29 -20.79 -11.08 12.69
CA LEU A 29 -19.96 -11.73 13.71
C LEU A 29 -18.55 -12.08 13.21
N LYS A 30 -18.42 -12.56 11.96
CA LYS A 30 -17.10 -12.91 11.40
C LYS A 30 -16.25 -11.65 11.24
N LEU A 31 -16.83 -10.57 10.72
CA LEU A 31 -16.14 -9.28 10.61
C LEU A 31 -15.80 -8.68 11.98
N TRP A 32 -16.64 -8.89 12.99
CA TRP A 32 -16.35 -8.46 14.36
C TRP A 32 -15.16 -9.24 14.95
N ILE A 33 -15.15 -10.57 14.82
CA ILE A 33 -14.03 -11.40 15.26
C ILE A 33 -12.74 -10.96 14.56
N LEU A 34 -12.76 -10.74 13.25
CA LEU A 34 -11.59 -10.27 12.50
C LEU A 34 -11.09 -8.89 12.99
N ARG A 35 -11.99 -8.00 13.39
CA ARG A 35 -11.64 -6.68 13.91
C ARG A 35 -11.03 -6.73 15.31
N GLU A 36 -11.47 -7.66 16.16
CA GLU A 36 -11.07 -7.71 17.57
C GLU A 36 -10.01 -8.75 17.93
N ARG A 37 -9.69 -9.69 17.02
CA ARG A 37 -8.80 -10.85 17.30
C ARG A 37 -7.37 -10.53 17.78
N PHE A 38 -6.84 -9.34 17.46
CA PHE A 38 -5.46 -8.98 17.78
C PHE A 38 -5.38 -8.25 19.14
N PRO A 39 -4.36 -8.51 19.99
CA PRO A 39 -4.14 -7.78 21.26
C PRO A 39 -4.09 -6.25 21.09
N THR A 40 -4.38 -5.50 22.15
CA THR A 40 -4.27 -4.02 22.13
C THR A 40 -2.87 -3.55 21.70
N PHE A 41 -1.81 -4.22 22.16
CA PHE A 41 -0.42 -3.96 21.75
C PHE A 41 0.38 -5.26 21.78
N HIS A 42 1.17 -5.54 20.74
CA HIS A 42 2.05 -6.72 20.69
C HIS A 42 3.14 -6.55 19.62
N GLN A 43 4.10 -7.48 19.59
CA GLN A 43 5.04 -7.59 18.49
C GLN A 43 4.33 -8.09 17.23
N ILE A 44 4.51 -7.39 16.13
CA ILE A 44 3.90 -7.70 14.83
C ILE A 44 5.01 -8.15 13.88
N ASP A 45 4.89 -9.38 13.38
CA ASP A 45 5.72 -9.90 12.28
C ASP A 45 5.03 -9.66 10.93
N SER A 46 5.71 -9.98 9.82
CA SER A 46 5.18 -9.76 8.47
C SER A 46 3.90 -10.56 8.19
N TYR A 47 3.77 -11.75 8.77
CA TYR A 47 2.58 -12.60 8.60
C TYR A 47 1.37 -12.03 9.34
N THR A 48 1.57 -11.62 10.59
CA THR A 48 0.55 -10.98 11.43
C THR A 48 0.12 -9.66 10.82
N LEU A 49 1.08 -8.87 10.32
CA LEU A 49 0.78 -7.63 9.61
C LEU A 49 -0.11 -7.89 8.39
N TYR A 50 0.27 -8.85 7.53
CA TYR A 50 -0.56 -9.22 6.38
C TYR A 50 -1.99 -9.61 6.79
N ALA A 51 -2.13 -10.43 7.85
CA ALA A 51 -3.43 -10.84 8.37
C ALA A 51 -4.25 -9.66 8.95
N MET A 52 -3.60 -8.60 9.45
CA MET A 52 -4.30 -7.39 9.90
C MET A 52 -4.96 -6.62 8.75
N GLY A 53 -4.45 -6.75 7.52
CA GLY A 53 -5.00 -6.08 6.35
C GLY A 53 -6.45 -6.49 6.03
N GLU A 54 -6.87 -7.68 6.45
CA GLU A 54 -8.23 -8.18 6.26
C GLU A 54 -9.28 -7.39 7.03
N SER A 55 -8.90 -6.68 8.10
CA SER A 55 -9.87 -5.93 8.92
C SER A 55 -10.22 -4.56 8.37
N GLY A 56 -9.40 -4.04 7.43
CA GLY A 56 -9.50 -2.67 6.93
C GLY A 56 -9.02 -1.58 7.91
N LYS A 57 -8.58 -1.94 9.13
CA LYS A 57 -7.97 -1.00 10.07
C LYS A 57 -6.56 -0.62 9.60
N LEU A 58 -6.13 0.57 9.99
CA LEU A 58 -4.75 1.01 9.87
C LEU A 58 -3.88 0.31 10.93
N VAL A 59 -2.58 0.20 10.70
CA VAL A 59 -1.65 -0.38 11.69
C VAL A 59 -0.56 0.63 12.00
N LEU A 60 -0.50 1.11 13.24
CA LEU A 60 0.63 1.90 13.75
C LEU A 60 1.72 0.95 14.22
N LEU A 61 2.92 1.10 13.66
CA LEU A 61 4.10 0.32 13.96
C LEU A 61 5.23 1.21 14.49
N ALA A 62 5.80 0.81 15.63
CA ALA A 62 7.15 1.20 16.02
C ALA A 62 8.16 0.20 15.44
N LEU A 63 8.96 0.65 14.49
CA LEU A 63 10.08 -0.14 13.96
C LEU A 63 11.25 -0.01 14.94
N VAL A 64 11.79 -1.13 15.38
CA VAL A 64 12.82 -1.20 16.43
C VAL A 64 13.92 -2.20 16.07
N GLU A 65 15.09 -2.13 16.73
CA GLU A 65 16.18 -3.08 16.44
C GLU A 65 15.92 -4.46 17.09
N GLY A 66 16.13 -5.56 16.35
CA GLY A 66 15.78 -6.89 16.85
C GLY A 66 16.70 -7.54 17.89
N ARG A 67 17.95 -7.07 18.09
CA ARG A 67 18.88 -7.68 19.07
C ARG A 67 18.94 -6.92 20.39
N HIS A 68 19.28 -5.64 20.30
CA HIS A 68 19.42 -4.75 21.43
C HIS A 68 18.65 -3.48 21.13
N LEU A 69 17.49 -3.35 21.77
CA LEU A 69 16.67 -2.15 21.67
C LEU A 69 17.47 -0.98 22.23
N SER A 70 17.68 0.03 21.40
CA SER A 70 18.19 1.31 21.86
C SER A 70 17.21 1.96 22.84
N ASP A 71 17.69 2.88 23.68
CA ASP A 71 16.82 3.69 24.56
C ASP A 71 15.73 4.40 23.77
N GLU A 72 16.03 4.77 22.51
CA GLU A 72 15.07 5.38 21.61
C GLU A 72 14.02 4.39 21.11
N SER A 73 14.40 3.15 20.77
CA SER A 73 13.45 2.08 20.43
C SER A 73 12.52 1.74 21.58
N LEU A 74 13.05 1.65 22.80
CA LEU A 74 12.23 1.47 24.00
C LEU A 74 11.26 2.64 24.19
N ARG A 75 11.75 3.88 24.02
CA ARG A 75 10.90 5.07 24.08
C ARG A 75 9.76 5.02 23.06
N TYR A 76 10.02 4.63 21.81
CA TYR A 76 8.98 4.50 20.79
C TYR A 76 7.98 3.39 21.13
N LYS A 77 8.48 2.23 21.56
CA LYS A 77 7.66 1.10 21.98
C LYS A 77 6.71 1.49 23.13
N ASP A 78 7.25 2.07 24.20
CA ASP A 78 6.50 2.51 25.38
C ASP A 78 5.48 3.60 25.00
N LEU A 79 5.84 4.51 24.10
CA LEU A 79 4.94 5.56 23.63
C LEU A 79 3.73 5.00 22.88
N VAL A 80 3.97 4.05 21.98
CA VAL A 80 2.90 3.39 21.21
C VAL A 80 2.02 2.53 22.12
N GLU A 81 2.62 1.76 23.03
CA GLU A 81 1.90 0.94 24.00
C GLU A 81 1.01 1.79 24.92
N LYS A 82 1.55 2.91 25.41
CA LYS A 82 0.82 3.87 26.22
C LYS A 82 -0.38 4.44 25.46
N VAL A 83 -0.20 4.92 24.23
CA VAL A 83 -1.30 5.46 23.42
C VAL A 83 -2.35 4.40 23.09
N ALA A 84 -1.93 3.17 22.79
CA ALA A 84 -2.83 2.05 22.53
C ALA A 84 -3.74 1.73 23.72
N SER A 85 -3.22 1.89 24.94
CA SER A 85 -3.92 1.60 26.18
C SER A 85 -4.78 2.78 26.65
N ASP A 86 -4.19 3.97 26.75
CA ASP A 86 -4.83 5.17 27.32
C ASP A 86 -5.91 5.74 26.39
N HIS A 87 -5.76 5.57 25.07
CA HIS A 87 -6.69 6.11 24.05
C HIS A 87 -7.41 5.01 23.27
N LYS A 88 -7.61 3.84 23.92
CA LYS A 88 -8.27 2.68 23.31
C LYS A 88 -9.65 3.00 22.73
N GLU A 89 -10.46 3.77 23.45
CA GLU A 89 -11.82 4.12 23.00
C GLU A 89 -11.80 4.97 21.72
N ALA A 90 -10.82 5.88 21.58
CA ALA A 90 -10.69 6.76 20.43
C ALA A 90 -10.20 6.03 19.18
N TYR A 91 -9.23 5.11 19.32
CA TYR A 91 -8.52 4.55 18.17
C TYR A 91 -8.76 3.07 17.89
N SER A 92 -9.30 2.28 18.83
CA SER A 92 -9.46 0.82 18.65
C SER A 92 -10.26 0.43 17.40
N ARG A 93 -11.17 1.28 16.94
CA ARG A 93 -11.96 1.06 15.72
C ARG A 93 -11.18 1.32 14.43
N SER A 94 -10.18 2.18 14.47
CA SER A 94 -9.46 2.66 13.29
C SER A 94 -8.04 2.12 13.18
N PHE A 95 -7.40 1.79 14.31
CA PHE A 95 -6.00 1.38 14.38
C PHE A 95 -5.78 0.07 15.14
N TYR A 96 -4.81 -0.70 14.67
CA TYR A 96 -4.03 -1.62 15.47
C TYR A 96 -2.70 -0.98 15.87
N PHE A 97 -2.14 -1.45 16.98
CA PHE A 97 -0.91 -0.93 17.54
C PHE A 97 0.08 -2.07 17.79
N GLY A 98 1.35 -1.83 17.48
CA GLY A 98 2.41 -2.77 17.79
C GLY A 98 3.79 -2.25 17.46
N PHE A 99 4.77 -3.14 17.64
CA PHE A 99 6.15 -2.88 17.25
C PHE A 99 6.65 -4.02 16.35
N MET A 100 7.64 -3.73 15.51
CA MET A 100 8.18 -4.67 14.53
C MET A 100 9.71 -4.61 14.56
N GLU A 101 10.34 -5.77 14.74
CA GLU A 101 11.81 -5.92 14.80
C GLU A 101 12.42 -6.17 13.42
N ASP A 102 11.71 -6.88 12.55
CA ASP A 102 12.12 -7.13 11.17
C ASP A 102 11.35 -6.20 10.23
N SER A 103 12.02 -5.16 9.75
CA SER A 103 11.42 -4.17 8.84
C SER A 103 11.43 -4.58 7.36
N SER A 104 11.85 -5.81 7.01
CA SER A 104 11.98 -6.25 5.61
C SER A 104 10.69 -6.07 4.79
N TYR A 105 9.54 -6.47 5.35
CA TYR A 105 8.24 -6.27 4.72
C TYR A 105 7.92 -4.79 4.50
N ILE A 106 8.20 -3.96 5.52
CA ILE A 106 7.96 -2.52 5.44
C ILE A 106 8.89 -1.87 4.42
N ASN A 107 10.15 -2.28 4.34
CA ASN A 107 11.11 -1.81 3.36
C ASN A 107 10.63 -2.09 1.93
N GLY A 108 10.06 -3.28 1.70
CA GLY A 108 9.39 -3.62 0.44
C GLY A 108 8.18 -2.72 0.15
N LEU A 109 7.32 -2.47 1.16
CA LEU A 109 6.14 -1.61 1.03
C LEU A 109 6.52 -0.17 0.67
N VAL A 110 7.50 0.42 1.36
CA VAL A 110 7.95 1.80 1.09
C VAL A 110 8.85 1.89 -0.15
N MET A 111 9.31 0.74 -0.67
CA MET A 111 10.29 0.61 -1.74
C MET A 111 11.61 1.35 -1.40
N GLY A 112 12.10 1.12 -0.18
CA GLY A 112 13.25 1.83 0.41
C GLY A 112 13.64 1.26 1.77
N GLU A 113 14.63 1.85 2.42
CA GLU A 113 15.05 1.47 3.77
C GLU A 113 14.63 2.55 4.76
N LEU A 114 13.87 2.17 5.78
CA LEU A 114 13.53 3.07 6.89
C LEU A 114 14.64 3.07 7.94
N ILE A 115 14.90 4.25 8.49
CA ILE A 115 15.80 4.40 9.63
C ILE A 115 15.12 3.76 10.85
N VAL A 116 15.86 2.94 11.59
CA VAL A 116 15.39 2.31 12.82
C VAL A 116 16.09 2.98 14.01
N PRO A 117 15.35 3.42 15.05
CA PRO A 117 13.90 3.31 15.20
C PRO A 117 13.11 4.35 14.40
N SER A 118 11.88 3.99 14.03
CA SER A 118 10.92 4.93 13.41
C SER A 118 9.47 4.52 13.64
N LEU A 119 8.55 5.47 13.38
CA LEU A 119 7.11 5.21 13.39
C LEU A 119 6.56 5.26 11.98
N ILE A 120 5.63 4.36 11.70
CA ILE A 120 4.90 4.31 10.44
C ILE A 120 3.48 3.85 10.70
N VAL A 121 2.51 4.47 10.01
CA VAL A 121 1.16 3.92 9.89
C VAL A 121 1.05 3.28 8.53
N VAL A 122 0.56 2.04 8.47
CA VAL A 122 0.34 1.34 7.20
C VAL A 122 -1.14 1.07 6.94
N ASN A 123 -1.53 1.23 5.69
CA ASN A 123 -2.84 0.86 5.16
C ASN A 123 -2.65 -0.26 4.12
N LEU A 124 -2.83 -1.49 4.57
CA LEU A 124 -2.64 -2.68 3.75
C LEU A 124 -3.73 -2.85 2.69
N SER A 125 -4.88 -2.19 2.83
CA SER A 125 -5.97 -2.29 1.85
C SER A 125 -5.61 -1.64 0.51
N ILE A 126 -4.74 -0.62 0.55
CA ILE A 126 -4.35 0.16 -0.63
C ILE A 126 -2.84 0.09 -0.91
N ASP A 127 -2.08 -0.72 -0.16
CA ASP A 127 -0.61 -0.69 -0.11
C ASP A 127 -0.05 0.72 0.17
N GLY A 128 -0.73 1.46 1.05
CA GLY A 128 -0.38 2.82 1.42
C GLY A 128 0.28 2.89 2.78
N TYR A 129 0.97 3.99 3.05
CA TYR A 129 1.57 4.26 4.35
C TYR A 129 1.67 5.76 4.63
N PHE A 130 1.86 6.10 5.90
CA PHE A 130 1.98 7.47 6.38
C PHE A 130 3.19 7.55 7.30
N LEU A 131 3.96 8.62 7.14
CA LEU A 131 5.12 8.92 7.98
C LEU A 131 4.87 10.21 8.74
N PRO A 132 5.28 10.32 10.01
CA PRO A 132 5.19 11.57 10.73
C PRO A 132 6.12 12.62 10.08
N LEU A 133 5.61 13.83 9.88
CA LEU A 133 6.37 14.96 9.31
C LEU A 133 7.47 15.43 10.26
N ASP A 134 7.14 15.49 11.55
CA ASP A 134 8.04 15.94 12.62
C ASP A 134 8.42 14.78 13.55
N PRO A 135 9.61 14.85 14.20
CA PRO A 135 10.00 13.85 15.19
C PRO A 135 8.99 13.70 16.32
N VAL A 136 8.43 12.49 16.45
CA VAL A 136 7.49 12.14 17.52
C VAL A 136 8.26 11.89 18.82
N LYS A 137 8.27 12.91 19.69
CA LYS A 137 8.93 12.87 21.01
C LYS A 137 7.98 12.67 22.17
N THR A 138 6.72 13.08 22.01
CA THR A 138 5.71 13.10 23.08
C THR A 138 4.43 12.42 22.63
N GLU A 139 3.59 12.06 23.61
CA GLU A 139 2.27 11.49 23.37
C GLU A 139 1.40 12.40 22.50
N ARG A 140 1.41 13.72 22.76
CA ARG A 140 0.66 14.69 21.96
C ARG A 140 1.06 14.67 20.49
N HIS A 141 2.36 14.60 20.18
CA HIS A 141 2.82 14.52 18.80
C HIS A 141 2.33 13.24 18.10
N LEU A 142 2.24 12.12 18.84
CA LEU A 142 1.72 10.88 18.29
C LEU A 142 0.21 10.98 18.03
N LEU A 143 -0.55 11.58 18.96
CA LEU A 143 -1.98 11.81 18.79
C LEU A 143 -2.27 12.75 17.61
N ASP A 144 -1.51 13.83 17.48
CA ASP A 144 -1.63 14.77 16.36
C ASP A 144 -1.36 14.07 15.03
N PHE A 145 -0.35 13.21 14.96
CA PHE A 145 -0.08 12.38 13.79
C PHE A 145 -1.22 11.41 13.48
N LEU A 146 -1.74 10.68 14.48
CA LEU A 146 -2.85 9.74 14.28
C LEU A 146 -4.14 10.43 13.83
N ASN A 147 -4.47 11.56 14.46
CA ASN A 147 -5.62 12.37 14.06
C ASN A 147 -5.43 12.92 12.64
N GLY A 148 -4.20 13.35 12.31
CA GLY A 148 -3.85 13.82 10.98
C GLY A 148 -3.98 12.75 9.88
N VAL A 149 -3.76 11.48 10.23
CA VAL A 149 -4.03 10.36 9.32
C VAL A 149 -5.53 10.12 9.16
N LEU A 150 -6.32 10.25 10.23
CA LEU A 150 -7.78 10.05 10.18
C LEU A 150 -8.51 11.17 9.45
N ASP A 151 -8.07 12.42 9.59
CA ASP A 151 -8.68 13.59 8.96
C ASP A 151 -8.16 13.85 7.53
N GLY A 152 -7.11 13.14 7.12
CA GLY A 152 -6.51 13.24 5.79
C GLY A 152 -5.55 14.43 5.60
N SER A 153 -5.14 15.09 6.68
CA SER A 153 -4.13 16.16 6.64
C SER A 153 -2.71 15.64 6.43
N VAL A 154 -2.43 14.39 6.81
CA VAL A 154 -1.16 13.71 6.52
C VAL A 154 -1.22 13.04 5.14
N GLU A 155 -0.23 13.32 4.30
CA GLU A 155 -0.14 12.75 2.95
C GLU A 155 -0.03 11.21 2.99
N SER A 156 -0.93 10.53 2.27
CA SER A 156 -0.81 9.09 2.03
C SER A 156 0.26 8.82 0.99
N LEU A 157 1.29 8.08 1.37
CA LEU A 157 2.36 7.61 0.49
C LEU A 157 2.07 6.18 0.02
N GLY A 158 2.79 5.74 -1.01
CA GLY A 158 2.61 4.40 -1.59
C GLY A 158 1.38 4.32 -2.51
N GLY A 159 0.63 3.22 -2.43
CA GLY A 159 -0.57 3.00 -3.23
C GLY A 159 -0.39 2.02 -4.39
N ASN A 160 -1.52 1.68 -5.02
CA ASN A 160 -1.60 0.72 -6.14
C ASN A 160 -1.81 1.34 -7.52
N GLY A 161 -1.52 2.63 -7.67
CA GLY A 161 -1.59 3.37 -8.94
C GLY A 161 -0.55 2.92 -9.97
N PHE A 162 -0.76 3.25 -11.25
CA PHE A 162 0.12 2.83 -12.35
C PHE A 162 1.58 3.25 -12.14
N THR A 163 1.81 4.50 -11.73
CA THR A 163 3.15 5.02 -11.44
C THR A 163 3.83 4.23 -10.31
N GLN A 164 3.08 3.89 -9.25
CA GLN A 164 3.60 3.09 -8.16
C GLN A 164 3.88 1.64 -8.56
N ARG A 165 3.08 1.06 -9.46
CA ARG A 165 3.36 -0.28 -10.00
C ARG A 165 4.66 -0.30 -10.80
N VAL A 166 4.91 0.72 -11.61
CA VAL A 166 6.19 0.87 -12.33
C VAL A 166 7.34 1.04 -11.33
N LYS A 167 7.17 1.89 -10.32
CA LYS A 167 8.17 2.08 -9.25
C LYS A 167 8.48 0.75 -8.53
N ARG A 168 7.44 -0.03 -8.19
CA ARG A 168 7.56 -1.34 -7.55
C ARG A 168 8.31 -2.32 -8.45
N PHE A 169 7.95 -2.40 -9.72
CA PHE A 169 8.67 -3.25 -10.68
C PHE A 169 10.16 -2.92 -10.77
N VAL A 170 10.52 -1.62 -10.83
CA VAL A 170 11.92 -1.18 -10.86
C VAL A 170 12.64 -1.53 -9.54
N TYR A 171 11.98 -1.32 -8.40
CA TYR A 171 12.53 -1.66 -7.08
C TYR A 171 12.80 -3.16 -6.93
N GLU A 172 11.81 -4.01 -7.24
CA GLU A 172 11.95 -5.48 -7.19
C GLU A 172 13.06 -5.97 -8.12
N THR A 173 13.11 -5.43 -9.34
CA THR A 173 14.16 -5.73 -10.31
C THR A 173 15.54 -5.36 -9.76
N LYS A 174 15.67 -4.16 -9.17
CA LYS A 174 16.92 -3.72 -8.54
C LYS A 174 17.33 -4.64 -7.39
N ILE A 175 16.43 -4.97 -6.46
CA ILE A 175 16.74 -5.83 -5.32
C ILE A 175 17.17 -7.23 -5.79
N ALA A 176 16.48 -7.80 -6.77
CA ALA A 176 16.82 -9.11 -7.32
C ALA A 176 18.17 -9.14 -8.06
N LEU A 177 18.51 -8.06 -8.77
CA LEU A 177 19.75 -7.97 -9.56
C LEU A 177 20.97 -7.51 -8.74
N THR A 178 20.77 -6.74 -7.67
CA THR A 178 21.86 -6.22 -6.83
C THR A 178 22.83 -7.32 -6.34
N PRO A 179 22.38 -8.46 -5.78
CA PRO A 179 23.30 -9.52 -5.35
C PRO A 179 24.03 -10.15 -6.53
N LEU A 180 23.35 -10.35 -7.66
CA LEU A 180 23.94 -10.93 -8.88
C LEU A 180 25.08 -10.06 -9.42
N PHE A 181 24.89 -8.75 -9.48
CA PHE A 181 25.94 -7.82 -9.93
C PHE A 181 27.05 -7.64 -8.90
N ARG A 182 26.76 -7.81 -7.61
CA ARG A 182 27.76 -7.72 -6.54
C ARG A 182 28.67 -8.95 -6.50
N GLU A 183 28.11 -10.14 -6.71
CA GLU A 183 28.84 -11.41 -6.62
C GLU A 183 29.47 -11.82 -7.95
N ALA A 184 28.80 -11.55 -9.09
CA ALA A 184 29.26 -11.96 -10.42
C ALA A 184 28.82 -10.97 -11.51
N PRO A 185 29.47 -9.80 -11.63
CA PRO A 185 29.06 -8.74 -12.55
C PRO A 185 29.06 -9.17 -14.03
N GLU A 186 30.01 -10.02 -14.44
CA GLU A 186 30.10 -10.51 -15.83
C GLU A 186 28.91 -11.40 -16.20
N LEU A 187 28.51 -12.30 -15.29
CA LEU A 187 27.35 -13.17 -15.46
C LEU A 187 26.04 -12.36 -15.41
N GLY A 188 25.96 -11.35 -14.55
CA GLY A 188 24.82 -10.42 -14.47
C GLY A 188 24.58 -9.68 -15.79
N CYS A 189 25.65 -9.18 -16.43
CA CYS A 189 25.57 -8.54 -17.74
C CYS A 189 25.13 -9.50 -18.84
N LEU A 190 25.69 -10.73 -18.86
CA LEU A 190 25.28 -11.76 -19.82
C LEU A 190 23.78 -12.08 -19.69
N LEU A 191 23.32 -12.31 -18.46
CA LEU A 191 21.93 -12.64 -18.14
C LEU A 191 20.96 -11.55 -18.62
N LEU A 192 21.34 -10.28 -18.51
CA LEU A 192 20.52 -9.15 -18.96
C LEU A 192 20.59 -8.96 -20.47
N SER A 193 21.75 -9.21 -21.08
CA SER A 193 21.97 -8.97 -22.52
C SER A 193 21.15 -9.90 -23.42
N VAL A 194 21.03 -11.17 -23.06
CA VAL A 194 20.30 -12.19 -23.85
C VAL A 194 18.82 -11.83 -24.06
N PRO A 195 18.00 -11.56 -23.01
CA PRO A 195 16.60 -11.17 -23.19
C PRO A 195 16.46 -9.82 -23.90
N LEU A 196 17.38 -8.87 -23.69
CA LEU A 196 17.37 -7.60 -24.42
C LEU A 196 17.62 -7.78 -25.92
N ILE A 197 18.57 -8.64 -26.30
CA ILE A 197 18.86 -8.97 -27.70
C ILE A 197 17.67 -9.67 -28.35
N ILE A 198 17.08 -10.67 -27.66
CA ILE A 198 15.90 -11.38 -28.16
C ILE A 198 14.72 -10.40 -28.36
N GLY A 199 14.48 -9.52 -27.39
CA GLY A 199 13.45 -8.48 -27.48
C GLY A 199 13.71 -7.51 -28.63
N ALA A 200 14.95 -7.07 -28.84
CA ALA A 200 15.32 -6.19 -29.95
C ALA A 200 15.11 -6.87 -31.32
N ILE A 201 15.48 -8.15 -31.46
CA ILE A 201 15.24 -8.94 -32.68
C ILE A 201 13.74 -9.07 -32.92
N PHE A 202 12.96 -9.40 -31.89
CA PHE A 202 11.51 -9.52 -32.01
C PHE A 202 10.85 -8.20 -32.43
N CYS A 203 11.21 -7.09 -31.78
CA CYS A 203 10.74 -5.74 -32.16
C CYS A 203 11.12 -5.40 -33.61
N TYR A 204 12.35 -5.69 -34.02
CA TYR A 204 12.80 -5.49 -35.40
C TYR A 204 11.95 -6.31 -36.39
N LEU A 205 11.69 -7.58 -36.09
CA LEU A 205 10.84 -8.43 -36.92
C LEU A 205 9.39 -7.92 -36.95
N CYS A 206 8.82 -7.50 -35.82
CA CYS A 206 7.46 -6.93 -35.77
C CYS A 206 7.33 -5.62 -36.57
N ILE A 207 8.34 -4.74 -36.51
CA ILE A 207 8.35 -3.50 -37.29
C ILE A 207 8.51 -3.80 -38.78
N LYS A 208 9.39 -4.74 -39.13
CA LYS A 208 9.65 -5.15 -40.52
C LYS A 208 8.47 -5.89 -41.15
N ASN A 209 7.73 -6.68 -40.38
CA ASN A 209 6.60 -7.48 -40.84
C ASN A 209 5.26 -6.72 -40.75
N ARG A 210 5.28 -5.42 -40.41
CA ARG A 210 4.10 -4.56 -40.47
C ARG A 210 3.78 -4.34 -41.96
N PRO A 211 2.63 -4.81 -42.49
CA PRO A 211 2.28 -4.55 -43.87
C PRO A 211 2.22 -3.03 -44.08
N ASN A 212 2.91 -2.52 -45.10
CA ASN A 212 2.87 -1.11 -45.50
C ASN A 212 1.41 -0.74 -45.81
N LEU A 213 0.68 -0.22 -44.83
CA LEU A 213 -0.69 0.24 -45.02
C LEU A 213 -0.69 1.70 -45.48
N THR A 214 -0.01 1.97 -46.59
CA THR A 214 -0.23 3.13 -47.45
C THR A 214 0.75 3.04 -48.61
N GLN A 215 0.21 2.89 -49.82
CA GLN A 215 0.36 3.83 -50.93
C GLN A 215 0.23 3.06 -52.25
N ASP A 216 -1.00 2.82 -52.67
CA ASP A 216 -1.30 2.57 -54.09
C ASP A 216 -1.71 3.92 -54.67
N GLN A 217 -0.70 4.67 -55.12
CA GLN A 217 -0.90 5.87 -55.91
C GLN A 217 0.26 5.97 -56.90
N ASP A 218 0.11 5.32 -58.05
CA ASP A 218 0.51 5.93 -59.32
C ASP A 218 -0.07 5.16 -60.53
N ASN A 219 -1.03 5.75 -61.24
CA ASN A 219 -0.86 6.14 -62.64
C ASN A 219 -2.16 6.64 -63.30
N THR A 220 -2.00 7.66 -64.16
CA THR A 220 -2.81 8.01 -65.35
C THR A 220 -3.45 9.42 -65.34
N THR A 221 -2.62 10.40 -65.78
CA THR A 221 -2.87 11.35 -66.91
C THR A 221 -3.95 12.46 -66.80
N LEU A 222 -3.45 13.72 -66.83
CA LEU A 222 -3.95 14.96 -67.48
C LEU A 222 -5.42 15.43 -67.29
N GLN A 223 -5.65 16.55 -66.58
CA GLN A 223 -6.32 17.81 -67.05
C GLN A 223 -6.87 18.70 -65.90
N GLU A 224 -6.31 19.92 -65.80
CA GLU A 224 -6.92 21.27 -65.57
C GLU A 224 -8.04 21.58 -64.51
N PRO A 225 -8.30 22.87 -64.12
CA PRO A 225 -8.23 23.30 -62.72
C PRO A 225 -9.50 23.92 -62.09
N LEU A 226 -9.53 23.97 -60.75
CA LEU A 226 -10.36 24.83 -59.83
C LEU A 226 -11.90 24.61 -59.82
N PRO A 227 -12.70 25.08 -58.81
CA PRO A 227 -12.44 25.97 -57.65
C PRO A 227 -13.02 25.45 -56.28
N PRO A 228 -12.97 26.21 -55.15
CA PRO A 228 -13.09 25.66 -53.80
C PRO A 228 -14.53 25.64 -53.26
N ARG A 229 -14.88 24.62 -52.46
CA ARG A 229 -16.20 24.52 -51.80
C ARG A 229 -16.11 24.54 -50.27
N ARG A 230 -16.12 25.78 -49.78
CA ARG A 230 -16.79 26.31 -48.57
C ARG A 230 -17.53 25.29 -47.67
N ASN A 231 -17.03 25.08 -46.45
CA ASN A 231 -17.81 24.58 -45.33
C ASN A 231 -18.82 25.64 -44.88
N LYS A 232 -20.10 25.30 -44.76
CA LYS A 232 -21.01 25.95 -43.80
C LYS A 232 -22.02 24.97 -43.20
N LEU A 233 -22.07 25.06 -41.88
CA LEU A 233 -22.93 24.37 -40.93
C LEU A 233 -24.42 24.45 -41.30
N ALA A 234 -25.13 23.38 -40.98
CA ALA A 234 -26.57 23.36 -40.81
C ALA A 234 -26.97 24.20 -39.57
N TYR A 235 -27.94 25.10 -39.77
CA TYR A 235 -28.81 25.61 -38.71
C TYR A 235 -30.26 25.65 -39.23
N LYS A 236 -31.15 24.93 -38.52
CA LYS A 236 -32.59 25.19 -38.23
C LYS A 236 -33.20 26.43 -38.92
N LYS A 237 -34.37 26.41 -39.56
CA LYS A 237 -35.73 26.18 -39.01
C LYS A 237 -36.79 26.32 -40.13
N LEU A 238 -37.98 25.73 -39.92
CA LEU A 238 -39.26 26.02 -40.60
C LEU A 238 -39.62 27.51 -40.47
N ASP A 239 -40.12 28.14 -41.55
CA ASP A 239 -41.55 28.40 -41.81
C ASP A 239 -41.73 28.79 -43.29
#